data_AF-A0A7C0Y611-F1
#
_entry.id   AF-A0A7C0Y611-F1
#
_cell.length_a   1.000
_cell.length_b   1.000
_cell.length_c   1.000
_cell.angle_alpha   90.00
_cell.angle_beta   90.00
_cell.angle_gamma   90.00
#
_symmetry.space_group_name_H-M   'P 1'
#
loop_
_entity.id
_entity.type
_entity.pdbx_description
1 polymer ?
#
loop_
_entity_poly.entity_id
_entity_poly.type
_entity_poly.pdbx_seq_one_letter_code
_entity_poly.pdbx_strand_id
1 'polypeptide(L)'
;MGVLSALKRARRKAEYLLEVATLAEAGSYEGTGMLEAALLLFLIAISYIAMALFSKVHPTEIMSPSFMLGIIVVSFLLSTGIAIVAVIAGVGGGVLFTPIVLGFTSLDTLLVRATGLVVAMFSGLISTGPFMRKGLADIKIVYFCSIPIVLGAMVGAFSAVYLSAYLGALGDAIVRLALGVTLVFIALMFVFGGAKTEYPEVKHVDSFTKRLRLSGSYWEESLKKLINYQATRGIPGFLLFALVGFTGGFFGLGGGWAVVPVLNFVMAVPLKVSAACSGVLLAIGNAAA
;
A
#
# COMPACT_ATOMS: atom_id res chain seq x y z
N MET A 1 -15.56 -42.27 17.24
CA MET A 1 -14.33 -41.44 17.06
C MET A 1 -13.73 -41.48 15.64
N GLY A 2 -13.95 -42.51 14.80
CA GLY A 2 -13.31 -42.61 13.47
C GLY A 2 -13.83 -41.66 12.37
N VAL A 3 -15.11 -41.27 12.42
CA VAL A 3 -15.74 -40.41 11.38
C VAL A 3 -15.21 -38.97 11.43
N LEU A 4 -15.01 -38.42 12.63
CA LEU A 4 -14.45 -37.07 12.80
C LEU A 4 -12.99 -36.97 12.36
N SER A 5 -12.20 -38.04 12.54
CA SER A 5 -10.82 -38.09 12.03
C SER A 5 -10.77 -38.24 10.51
N ALA A 6 -11.71 -38.98 9.91
CA ALA A 6 -11.82 -39.13 8.46
C ALA A 6 -12.23 -37.80 7.80
N LEU A 7 -13.21 -37.09 8.37
CA LEU A 7 -13.63 -35.76 7.91
C LEU A 7 -12.50 -34.72 8.03
N LYS A 8 -11.72 -34.74 9.11
CA LYS A 8 -10.55 -33.87 9.24
C LYS A 8 -9.47 -34.17 8.20
N ARG A 9 -9.22 -35.44 7.85
CA ARG A 9 -8.27 -35.81 6.78
C ARG A 9 -8.80 -35.40 5.40
N ALA A 10 -10.09 -35.62 5.13
CA ALA A 10 -10.71 -35.24 3.87
C ALA A 10 -10.65 -33.72 3.66
N ARG A 11 -10.97 -32.94 4.70
CA ARG A 11 -10.85 -31.48 4.65
C ARG A 11 -9.42 -31.01 4.42
N ARG A 12 -8.45 -31.61 5.11
CA ARG A 12 -7.03 -31.24 4.96
C ARG A 12 -6.50 -31.61 3.57
N LYS A 13 -7.00 -32.71 2.98
CA LYS A 13 -6.67 -33.12 1.61
C LYS A 13 -7.33 -32.22 0.57
N ALA A 14 -8.56 -31.75 0.81
CA ALA A 14 -9.23 -30.76 -0.03
C ALA A 14 -8.56 -29.39 0.01
N GLU A 15 -8.17 -28.92 1.21
CA GLU A 15 -7.39 -27.69 1.39
C GLU A 15 -6.05 -27.78 0.64
N TYR A 16 -5.33 -28.90 0.76
CA TYR A 16 -4.09 -29.13 0.01
C TYR A 16 -4.30 -29.16 -1.51
N LEU A 17 -5.37 -29.81 -2.01
CA LEU A 17 -5.65 -29.87 -3.45
C LEU A 17 -6.05 -28.51 -4.03
N LEU A 18 -6.78 -27.70 -3.26
CA LEU A 18 -7.08 -26.32 -3.60
C LEU A 18 -5.80 -25.47 -3.67
N GLU A 19 -4.90 -25.64 -2.70
CA GLU A 19 -3.63 -24.93 -2.64
C GLU A 19 -2.72 -25.31 -3.83
N VAL A 20 -2.63 -26.59 -4.17
CA VAL A 20 -1.91 -27.08 -5.35
C VAL A 20 -2.53 -26.58 -6.66
N ALA A 21 -3.86 -26.53 -6.76
CA ALA A 21 -4.54 -25.99 -7.94
C ALA A 21 -4.29 -24.49 -8.11
N THR A 22 -4.32 -23.71 -7.03
CA THR A 22 -3.98 -22.27 -7.08
C THR A 22 -2.53 -22.04 -7.46
N LEU A 23 -1.61 -22.89 -7.01
CA LEU A 23 -0.19 -22.82 -7.39
C LEU A 23 0.05 -23.19 -8.86
N ALA A 24 -0.70 -24.17 -9.38
CA ALA A 24 -0.65 -24.56 -10.79
C ALA A 24 -1.21 -23.46 -11.71
N GLU A 25 -2.28 -22.78 -11.30
CA GLU A 25 -2.76 -21.59 -12.00
C GLU A 25 -1.74 -20.46 -11.95
N ALA A 26 -1.13 -20.17 -10.79
CA ALA A 26 -0.11 -19.13 -10.65
C ALA A 26 1.08 -19.31 -11.60
N GLY A 27 1.53 -20.55 -11.83
CA GLY A 27 2.59 -20.87 -12.79
C GLY A 27 2.21 -20.68 -14.26
N SER A 28 0.92 -20.73 -14.60
CA SER A 28 0.43 -20.47 -15.97
C SER A 28 0.41 -18.97 -16.34
N TYR A 29 0.49 -18.06 -15.36
CA TYR A 29 0.37 -16.62 -15.57
C TYR A 29 1.72 -15.90 -15.78
N GLU A 30 2.87 -16.54 -15.58
CA GLU A 30 4.19 -15.91 -15.83
C GLU A 30 4.35 -15.43 -17.28
N GLY A 31 3.64 -16.02 -18.25
CA GLY A 31 3.63 -15.58 -19.65
C GLY A 31 2.77 -14.33 -19.97
N THR A 32 1.90 -13.88 -19.05
CA THR A 32 0.93 -12.79 -19.31
C THR A 32 1.42 -11.39 -18.91
N GLY A 33 2.47 -11.30 -18.07
CA GLY A 33 2.94 -10.02 -17.53
C GLY A 33 3.48 -9.05 -18.59
N MET A 34 4.08 -9.56 -19.68
CA MET A 34 4.56 -8.73 -20.79
C MET A 34 3.42 -8.06 -21.55
N LEU A 35 2.28 -8.74 -21.69
CA LEU A 35 1.13 -8.25 -22.42
C LEU A 35 0.35 -7.22 -21.59
N GLU A 36 0.22 -7.46 -20.28
CA GLU A 36 -0.30 -6.48 -19.31
C GLU A 36 0.56 -5.21 -19.30
N ALA A 37 1.89 -5.33 -19.25
CA ALA A 37 2.80 -4.19 -19.29
C ALA A 37 2.70 -3.40 -20.61
N ALA A 38 2.63 -4.09 -21.75
CA ALA A 38 2.47 -3.46 -23.06
C ALA A 38 1.14 -2.71 -23.17
N LEU A 39 0.04 -3.28 -22.68
CA LEU A 39 -1.26 -2.63 -22.62
C LEU A 39 -1.24 -1.38 -21.74
N LEU A 40 -0.60 -1.44 -20.57
CA LEU A 40 -0.47 -0.29 -19.67
C LEU A 40 0.34 0.84 -20.33
N LEU A 41 1.48 0.52 -20.96
CA LEU A 41 2.29 1.50 -21.68
C LEU A 41 1.53 2.14 -22.85
N PHE A 42 0.77 1.33 -23.59
CA PHE A 42 -0.08 1.81 -24.68
C PHE A 42 -1.19 2.75 -24.19
N LEU A 43 -1.85 2.41 -23.08
CA LEU A 43 -2.91 3.22 -22.49
C LEU A 43 -2.37 4.54 -21.95
N ILE A 44 -1.17 4.53 -21.34
CA ILE A 44 -0.46 5.75 -20.92
C ILE A 44 -0.17 6.62 -22.14
N ALA A 45 0.38 6.06 -23.22
CA ALA A 45 0.70 6.81 -24.43
C ALA A 45 -0.56 7.46 -25.03
N ILE A 46 -1.67 6.73 -25.12
CA ILE A 46 -2.96 7.27 -25.59
C ILE A 46 -3.44 8.40 -24.67
N SER A 47 -3.35 8.24 -23.35
CA SER A 47 -3.81 9.26 -22.40
C SER A 47 -3.03 10.57 -22.56
N TYR A 48 -1.71 10.49 -22.79
CA TYR A 48 -0.88 11.66 -23.09
C TYR A 48 -1.17 12.28 -24.46
N ILE A 49 -1.41 11.47 -25.49
CA ILE A 49 -1.81 11.96 -26.81
C ILE A 49 -3.16 12.67 -26.73
N ALA A 50 -4.13 12.09 -26.00
CA ALA A 50 -5.42 12.71 -25.77
C ALA A 50 -5.28 14.03 -24.99
N MET A 51 -4.48 14.08 -23.93
CA MET A 51 -4.19 15.34 -23.21
C MET A 51 -3.57 16.39 -24.14
N ALA A 52 -2.63 16.02 -25.01
CA ALA A 52 -2.01 16.93 -25.96
C ALA A 52 -2.99 17.45 -27.03
N LEU A 53 -3.96 16.62 -27.45
CA LEU A 53 -4.97 16.98 -28.46
C LEU A 53 -6.11 17.84 -27.89
N PHE A 54 -6.54 17.56 -26.65
CA PHE A 54 -7.72 18.18 -26.05
C PHE A 54 -7.40 19.36 -25.12
N SER A 55 -6.17 19.47 -24.63
CA SER A 55 -5.75 20.64 -23.87
C SER A 55 -5.60 21.82 -24.83
N LYS A 56 -6.64 22.65 -24.95
CA LYS A 56 -6.56 23.95 -25.61
C LYS A 56 -5.64 24.85 -24.77
N VAL A 57 -4.35 24.78 -25.05
CA VAL A 57 -3.35 25.68 -24.48
C VAL A 57 -3.59 27.07 -25.07
N HIS A 58 -4.35 27.89 -24.36
CA HIS A 58 -4.41 29.31 -24.67
C HIS A 58 -3.03 29.92 -24.37
N PRO A 59 -2.41 30.64 -25.32
CA PRO A 59 -1.16 31.31 -25.06
C PRO A 59 -1.41 32.41 -24.01
N THR A 60 -0.97 32.17 -22.79
CA THR A 60 -0.74 33.21 -21.79
C THR A 60 0.63 33.81 -22.02
N GLU A 61 0.78 35.14 -21.87
CA GLU A 61 2.01 35.91 -22.12
C GLU A 61 3.27 35.45 -21.34
N ILE A 62 3.14 34.45 -20.45
CA ILE A 62 4.14 34.03 -19.46
C ILE A 62 4.74 32.64 -19.77
N MET A 63 4.06 31.77 -20.53
CA MET A 63 4.54 30.39 -20.77
C MET A 63 4.36 29.95 -22.23
N SER A 64 5.48 29.62 -22.90
CA SER A 64 5.49 29.00 -24.22
C SER A 64 4.87 27.60 -24.19
N PRO A 65 4.13 27.17 -25.23
CA PRO A 65 3.62 25.80 -25.35
C PRO A 65 4.70 24.72 -25.21
N SER A 66 5.93 24.99 -25.67
CA SER A 66 7.07 24.08 -25.51
C SER A 66 7.53 23.93 -24.06
N PHE A 67 7.42 25.00 -23.26
CA PHE A 67 7.79 24.98 -21.85
C PHE A 67 6.75 24.22 -21.01
N MET A 68 5.46 24.36 -21.33
CA MET A 68 4.39 23.57 -20.71
C MET A 68 4.52 22.08 -21.02
N LEU A 69 4.82 21.72 -22.28
CA LEU A 69 5.14 20.34 -22.65
C LEU A 69 6.34 19.81 -21.87
N GLY A 70 7.38 20.62 -21.68
CA GLY A 70 8.54 20.30 -20.85
C GLY A 70 8.15 19.96 -19.40
N ILE A 71 7.31 20.77 -18.76
CA ILE A 71 6.82 20.51 -17.39
C ILE A 71 6.05 19.18 -17.32
N ILE A 72 5.19 18.91 -18.30
CA ILE A 72 4.39 17.67 -18.35
C ILE A 72 5.33 16.45 -18.46
N VAL A 73 6.29 16.48 -19.38
CA VAL A 73 7.25 15.37 -19.59
C VAL A 73 8.14 15.16 -18.36
N VAL A 74 8.65 16.24 -17.76
CA VAL A 74 9.48 16.14 -16.54
C VAL A 74 8.66 15.58 -15.37
N SER A 75 7.41 16.00 -15.20
CA SER A 75 6.52 15.48 -14.16
C SER A 75 6.20 13.99 -14.37
N PHE A 76 6.08 13.55 -15.62
CA PHE A 76 5.91 12.14 -15.97
C PHE A 76 7.14 11.30 -15.59
N LEU A 77 8.34 11.74 -15.99
CA LEU A 77 9.59 11.03 -15.66
C LEU A 77 9.81 10.96 -14.15
N LEU A 78 9.54 12.06 -13.44
CA LEU A 78 9.64 12.12 -11.99
C LEU A 78 8.65 11.17 -11.31
N SER A 79 7.37 11.19 -11.71
CA SER A 79 6.35 10.29 -11.13
C SER A 79 6.64 8.81 -11.43
N THR A 80 7.18 8.50 -12.62
CA THR A 80 7.61 7.14 -12.97
C THR A 80 8.77 6.68 -12.09
N GLY A 81 9.78 7.52 -11.89
CA GLY A 81 10.90 7.22 -10.98
C GLY A 81 10.44 6.98 -9.55
N ILE A 82 9.54 7.85 -9.06
CA ILE A 82 8.90 7.71 -7.75
C ILE A 82 8.15 6.38 -7.64
N ALA A 83 7.36 6.01 -8.66
CA ALA A 83 6.59 4.77 -8.65
C ALA A 83 7.49 3.53 -8.57
N ILE A 84 8.58 3.49 -9.34
CA ILE A 84 9.54 2.38 -9.30
C ILE A 84 10.13 2.24 -7.90
N VAL A 85 10.65 3.34 -7.31
CA VAL A 85 11.23 3.31 -5.97
C VAL A 85 10.20 2.92 -4.92
N ALA A 86 8.98 3.45 -5.00
CA ALA A 86 7.91 3.17 -4.05
C ALA A 86 7.45 1.70 -4.09
N VAL A 87 7.38 1.09 -5.27
CA VAL A 87 7.03 -0.32 -5.46
C VAL A 87 8.13 -1.23 -4.92
N ILE A 88 9.41 -0.93 -5.21
CA ILE A 88 10.55 -1.68 -4.67
C ILE A 88 10.59 -1.59 -3.14
N ALA A 89 10.33 -0.40 -2.59
CA ALA A 89 10.31 -0.19 -1.15
C ALA A 89 9.07 -0.80 -0.47
N GLY A 90 7.98 -1.05 -1.20
CA GLY A 90 6.71 -1.53 -0.64
C GLY A 90 5.96 -0.49 0.20
N VAL A 91 6.21 0.80 -0.04
CA VAL A 91 5.81 1.92 0.82
C VAL A 91 4.56 2.64 0.28
N GLY A 92 4.26 2.48 -1.02
CA GLY A 92 3.19 3.17 -1.73
C GLY A 92 3.64 4.51 -2.33
N GLY A 93 3.21 4.81 -3.57
CA GLY A 93 3.70 5.97 -4.33
C GLY A 93 3.44 7.34 -3.71
N GLY A 94 2.34 7.49 -2.94
CA GLY A 94 1.97 8.73 -2.27
C GLY A 94 2.98 9.20 -1.22
N VAL A 95 3.72 8.28 -0.59
CA VAL A 95 4.70 8.61 0.46
C VAL A 95 5.89 9.39 -0.09
N LEU A 96 6.21 9.17 -1.36
CA LEU A 96 7.24 9.93 -2.06
C LEU A 96 6.64 11.13 -2.79
N PHE A 97 5.50 10.95 -3.46
CA PHE A 97 4.86 12.01 -4.24
C PHE A 97 4.48 13.23 -3.38
N THR A 98 3.75 13.02 -2.28
CA THR A 98 3.15 14.12 -1.52
C THR A 98 4.20 15.05 -0.89
N PRO A 99 5.27 14.55 -0.23
CA PRO A 99 6.33 15.41 0.27
C PRO A 99 7.13 16.13 -0.82
N ILE A 100 7.44 15.46 -1.92
CA ILE A 100 8.21 16.07 -3.02
C ILE A 100 7.40 17.22 -3.62
N VAL A 101 6.13 16.99 -3.94
CA VAL A 101 5.29 18.03 -4.54
C VAL A 101 5.00 19.15 -3.54
N LEU A 102 4.67 18.86 -2.28
CA LEU A 102 4.44 19.89 -1.26
C LEU A 102 5.70 20.70 -0.91
N GLY A 103 6.88 20.07 -0.94
CA GLY A 103 8.14 20.69 -0.57
C GLY A 103 8.71 21.60 -1.66
N PHE A 104 8.54 21.22 -2.93
CA PHE A 104 9.13 21.94 -4.06
C PHE A 104 8.13 22.77 -4.87
N THR A 105 6.83 22.70 -4.57
CA THR A 105 5.81 23.48 -5.28
C THR A 105 4.94 24.30 -4.33
N SER A 106 4.41 25.40 -4.85
CA SER A 106 3.42 26.25 -4.18
C SER A 106 1.97 25.81 -4.44
N LEU A 107 1.77 24.56 -4.90
CA LEU A 107 0.45 24.03 -5.16
C LEU A 107 -0.37 23.92 -3.88
N ASP A 108 -1.69 24.02 -4.06
CA ASP A 108 -2.67 23.87 -2.99
C ASP A 108 -2.48 22.53 -2.27
N THR A 109 -2.43 22.57 -0.93
CA THR A 109 -2.10 21.38 -0.15
C THR A 109 -3.19 20.32 -0.24
N LEU A 110 -4.46 20.68 -0.39
CA LEU A 110 -5.56 19.72 -0.54
C LEU A 110 -5.43 19.01 -1.88
N LEU A 111 -5.14 19.74 -2.95
CA LEU A 111 -4.96 19.15 -4.28
C LEU A 111 -3.81 18.16 -4.31
N VAL A 112 -2.66 18.51 -3.73
CA VAL A 112 -1.50 17.62 -3.68
C VAL A 112 -1.79 16.37 -2.85
N ARG A 113 -2.43 16.52 -1.69
CA ARG A 113 -2.80 15.40 -0.81
C ARG A 113 -3.79 14.44 -1.47
N ALA A 114 -4.84 14.97 -2.09
CA ALA A 114 -5.81 14.16 -2.83
C ALA A 114 -5.14 13.40 -3.98
N THR A 115 -4.26 14.06 -4.72
CA THR A 115 -3.49 13.42 -5.81
C THR A 115 -2.58 12.33 -5.26
N GLY A 116 -1.93 12.55 -4.12
CA GLY A 116 -1.09 11.56 -3.46
C GLY A 116 -1.84 10.30 -3.01
N LEU A 117 -3.06 10.46 -2.49
CA LEU A 117 -3.94 9.32 -2.17
C LEU A 117 -4.29 8.51 -3.41
N VAL A 118 -4.62 9.18 -4.52
CA VAL A 118 -4.91 8.51 -5.79
C VAL A 118 -3.68 7.74 -6.30
N VAL A 119 -2.49 8.35 -6.26
CA VAL A 119 -1.24 7.69 -6.64
C VAL A 119 -0.96 6.45 -5.77
N ALA A 120 -1.15 6.57 -4.46
CA ALA A 120 -0.98 5.46 -3.52
C ALA A 120 -2.03 4.35 -3.74
N MET A 121 -3.28 4.72 -4.05
CA MET A 121 -4.37 3.79 -4.36
C MET A 121 -4.04 2.94 -5.59
N PHE A 122 -3.66 3.57 -6.71
CA PHE A 122 -3.32 2.85 -7.94
C PHE A 122 -2.09 1.96 -7.77
N SER A 123 -1.06 2.44 -7.05
CA SER A 123 0.13 1.64 -6.73
C SER A 123 -0.24 0.38 -5.93
N GLY A 124 -1.10 0.51 -4.92
CA GLY A 124 -1.61 -0.64 -4.16
C GLY A 124 -2.46 -1.59 -5.01
N LEU A 125 -3.36 -1.06 -5.82
CA LEU A 125 -4.28 -1.83 -6.66
C LEU A 125 -3.53 -2.67 -7.71
N ILE A 126 -2.55 -2.09 -8.39
CA ILE A 126 -1.71 -2.78 -9.38
C ILE A 126 -0.93 -3.92 -8.72
N SER A 127 -0.41 -3.72 -7.51
CA SER A 127 0.35 -4.75 -6.79
C SER A 127 -0.52 -5.90 -6.25
N THR A 128 -1.82 -5.65 -6.02
CA THR A 128 -2.75 -6.61 -5.42
C THR A 128 -2.92 -7.87 -6.26
N GLY A 129 -3.09 -7.73 -7.59
CA GLY A 129 -3.31 -8.88 -8.48
C GLY A 129 -2.19 -9.92 -8.40
N PRO A 130 -0.93 -9.55 -8.68
CA PRO A 130 0.21 -10.46 -8.57
C PRO A 130 0.38 -11.08 -7.18
N PHE A 131 0.19 -10.30 -6.11
CA PHE A 131 0.36 -10.80 -4.74
C PHE A 131 -0.73 -11.77 -4.29
N MET A 132 -1.97 -11.55 -4.73
CA MET A 132 -3.10 -12.45 -4.48
C MET A 132 -2.96 -13.73 -5.28
N ARG A 133 -2.55 -13.65 -6.56
CA ARG A 133 -2.30 -14.83 -7.41
C ARG A 133 -1.20 -15.74 -6.84
N LYS A 134 -0.16 -15.16 -6.23
CA LYS A 134 0.93 -15.90 -5.58
C LYS A 134 0.58 -16.41 -4.17
N GLY A 135 -0.63 -16.17 -3.67
CA GLY A 135 -1.04 -16.57 -2.32
C GLY A 135 -0.26 -15.87 -1.20
N LEU A 136 0.44 -14.76 -1.51
CA LEU A 136 1.26 -14.02 -0.53
C LEU A 136 0.42 -13.07 0.33
N ALA A 137 -0.71 -12.60 -0.20
CA ALA A 137 -1.64 -11.73 0.52
C ALA A 137 -2.75 -12.58 1.19
N ASP A 138 -2.72 -12.66 2.52
CA ASP A 138 -3.77 -13.37 3.28
C ASP A 138 -5.00 -12.48 3.44
N ILE A 139 -6.09 -12.90 2.79
CA ILE A 139 -7.38 -12.23 2.78
C ILE A 139 -7.92 -11.97 4.20
N LYS A 140 -7.69 -12.86 5.16
CA LYS A 140 -8.19 -12.69 6.53
C LYS A 140 -7.48 -11.56 7.26
N ILE A 141 -6.16 -11.45 7.05
CA ILE A 141 -5.37 -10.35 7.62
C ILE A 141 -5.80 -9.03 6.97
N VAL A 142 -5.98 -9.02 5.65
CA VAL A 142 -6.45 -7.85 4.92
C VAL A 142 -7.82 -7.39 5.44
N TYR A 143 -8.81 -8.28 5.58
CA TYR A 143 -10.12 -7.91 6.12
C TYR A 143 -10.07 -7.41 7.56
N PHE A 144 -9.23 -8.01 8.41
CA PHE A 144 -9.08 -7.57 9.79
C PHE A 144 -8.46 -6.17 9.88
N CYS A 145 -7.43 -5.90 9.08
CA CYS A 145 -6.69 -4.64 9.11
C CYS A 145 -7.36 -3.53 8.29
N SER A 146 -8.23 -3.87 7.32
CA SER A 146 -8.89 -2.86 6.47
C SER A 146 -9.90 -2.03 7.25
N ILE A 147 -10.64 -2.62 8.18
CA ILE A 147 -11.64 -1.92 9.00
C ILE A 147 -11.04 -0.71 9.74
N PRO A 148 -9.99 -0.86 10.58
CA PRO A 148 -9.41 0.27 11.29
C PRO A 148 -8.73 1.26 10.33
N ILE A 149 -8.09 0.79 9.25
CA ILE A 149 -7.46 1.68 8.26
C ILE A 149 -8.50 2.57 7.60
N VAL A 150 -9.62 2.02 7.12
CA VAL A 150 -10.67 2.78 6.44
C VAL A 150 -11.27 3.82 7.38
N LEU A 151 -11.61 3.44 8.61
CA LEU A 151 -12.15 4.37 9.60
C LEU A 151 -11.14 5.48 9.93
N GLY A 152 -9.88 5.11 10.15
CA GLY A 152 -8.81 6.07 10.39
C GLY A 152 -8.63 7.02 9.21
N ALA A 153 -8.58 6.49 7.99
CA ALA A 153 -8.33 7.25 6.78
C ALA A 153 -9.44 8.26 6.48
N MET A 154 -10.70 7.85 6.63
CA MET A 154 -11.84 8.77 6.53
C MET A 154 -11.73 9.90 7.56
N VAL A 155 -11.52 9.57 8.84
CA VAL A 155 -11.39 10.58 9.90
C VAL A 155 -10.19 11.51 9.64
N GLY A 156 -9.08 10.98 9.14
CA GLY A 156 -7.89 11.72 8.76
C GLY A 156 -8.15 12.70 7.61
N ALA A 157 -8.81 12.24 6.54
CA ALA A 157 -9.17 13.06 5.40
C ALA A 157 -10.14 14.18 5.79
N PHE A 158 -11.20 13.89 6.56
CA PHE A 158 -12.11 14.91 7.08
C PHE A 158 -11.39 15.92 7.97
N SER A 159 -10.49 15.47 8.84
CA SER A 159 -9.70 16.34 9.71
C SER A 159 -8.78 17.25 8.90
N ALA A 160 -8.19 16.74 7.82
CA ALA A 160 -7.34 17.50 6.90
C ALA A 160 -8.11 18.62 6.17
N VAL A 161 -9.32 18.32 5.70
CA VAL A 161 -10.20 19.32 5.07
C VAL A 161 -10.66 20.36 6.08
N TYR A 162 -11.08 19.92 7.27
CA TYR A 162 -11.50 20.83 8.34
C TYR A 162 -10.39 21.78 8.78
N LEU A 163 -9.16 21.26 8.96
CA LEU A 163 -8.01 22.07 9.36
C LEU A 163 -7.66 23.13 8.31
N SER A 164 -7.70 22.74 7.03
CA SER A 164 -7.46 23.68 5.92
C SER A 164 -8.55 24.75 5.85
N ALA A 165 -9.83 24.39 6.08
CA ALA A 165 -10.95 25.33 6.09
C ALA A 165 -10.90 26.34 7.26
N TYR A 166 -10.48 25.93 8.45
CA TYR A 166 -10.50 26.80 9.65
C TYR A 166 -9.23 27.64 9.83
N LEU A 167 -8.06 27.09 9.50
CA LEU A 167 -6.77 27.75 9.75
C LEU A 167 -6.10 28.29 8.47
N GLY A 168 -6.63 27.98 7.29
CA GLY A 168 -6.11 28.45 6.00
C GLY A 168 -4.59 28.24 5.88
N ALA A 169 -3.86 29.33 5.61
CA ALA A 169 -2.41 29.32 5.43
C ALA A 169 -1.63 28.82 6.66
N LEU A 170 -2.14 29.04 7.88
CA LEU A 170 -1.50 28.55 9.11
C LEU A 170 -1.70 27.03 9.24
N GLY A 171 -2.87 26.53 8.82
CA GLY A 171 -3.16 25.09 8.75
C GLY A 171 -2.23 24.38 7.78
N ASP A 172 -1.99 24.97 6.61
CA ASP A 172 -1.06 24.43 5.61
C ASP A 172 0.38 24.36 6.12
N ALA A 173 0.84 25.38 6.84
CA ALA A 173 2.16 25.37 7.46
C ALA A 173 2.29 24.25 8.51
N ILE A 174 1.26 24.05 9.35
CA ILE A 174 1.23 22.97 10.35
C ILE A 174 1.27 21.60 9.67
N VAL A 175 0.47 21.39 8.61
CA VAL A 175 0.44 20.12 7.87
C VAL A 175 1.79 19.84 7.24
N ARG A 176 2.43 20.83 6.60
CA ARG A 176 3.77 20.68 6.00
C ARG A 176 4.83 20.36 7.04
N LEU A 177 4.81 21.04 8.19
CA LEU A 177 5.75 20.78 9.27
C LEU A 177 5.54 19.39 9.89
N ALA A 178 4.29 19.01 10.16
CA ALA A 178 3.96 17.70 10.70
C ALA A 178 4.27 16.56 9.71
N LEU A 179 4.10 16.79 8.40
CA LEU A 179 4.57 15.88 7.35
C LEU A 179 6.10 15.71 7.42
N GLY A 180 6.85 16.80 7.50
CA GLY A 180 8.32 16.76 7.63
C GLY A 180 8.78 16.00 8.88
N VAL A 181 8.17 16.26 10.03
CA VAL A 181 8.44 15.54 11.29
C VAL A 181 8.12 14.05 11.13
N THR A 182 7.01 13.72 10.47
CA THR A 182 6.62 12.33 10.19
C THR A 182 7.67 11.64 9.31
N LEU A 183 8.17 12.30 8.26
CA LEU A 183 9.22 11.73 7.40
C LEU A 183 10.54 11.49 8.15
N VAL A 184 10.92 12.41 9.04
CA VAL A 184 12.09 12.21 9.92
C VAL A 184 11.84 11.02 10.84
N PHE A 185 10.67 10.91 11.44
CA PHE A 185 10.30 9.76 12.28
C PHE A 185 10.37 8.44 11.49
N ILE A 186 9.87 8.41 10.26
CA ILE A 186 9.96 7.25 9.36
C ILE A 186 11.42 6.88 9.10
N ALA A 187 12.24 7.86 8.73
CA ALA A 187 13.66 7.63 8.47
C ALA A 187 14.38 7.07 9.71
N LEU A 188 14.14 7.65 10.90
CA LEU A 188 14.69 7.15 12.15
C LEU A 188 14.20 5.73 12.46
N MET A 189 12.91 5.44 12.25
CA MET A 189 12.36 4.10 12.43
C MET A 189 13.02 3.08 11.51
N PHE A 190 13.30 3.41 10.26
CA PHE A 190 14.01 2.50 9.34
C PHE A 190 15.48 2.32 9.73
N VAL A 191 16.17 3.38 10.15
CA VAL A 191 17.59 3.34 10.55
C VAL A 191 17.79 2.57 11.86
N PHE A 192 16.96 2.83 12.86
CA PHE A 192 17.08 2.20 14.19
C PHE A 192 16.28 0.90 14.33
N GLY A 193 15.22 0.73 13.54
CA GLY A 193 14.31 -0.42 13.61
C GLY A 193 14.85 -1.70 13.00
N GLY A 194 16.03 -1.67 12.36
CA GLY A 194 16.89 -2.81 12.05
C GLY A 194 16.20 -4.06 11.47
N ALA A 195 16.41 -4.33 10.18
CA ALA A 195 15.95 -5.50 9.43
C ALA A 195 16.33 -6.86 10.06
N LYS A 196 15.63 -7.30 11.11
CA LYS A 196 16.07 -8.45 11.94
C LYS A 196 15.05 -9.57 12.14
N THR A 197 13.94 -9.60 11.41
CA THR A 197 13.09 -10.80 11.47
C THR A 197 12.34 -11.02 10.16
N GLU A 198 13.06 -11.53 9.16
CA GLU A 198 12.44 -12.09 7.95
C GLU A 198 11.49 -13.25 8.30
N TYR A 199 11.78 -13.97 9.40
CA TYR A 199 10.97 -15.01 10.00
C TYR A 199 10.75 -14.77 11.49
N PRO A 200 9.66 -14.10 11.90
CA PRO A 200 9.36 -13.87 13.31
C PRO A 200 9.17 -15.18 14.08
N GLU A 201 9.99 -15.44 15.11
CA GLU A 201 9.76 -16.57 16.02
C GLU A 201 8.62 -16.24 16.99
N VAL A 202 7.45 -16.82 16.74
CA VAL A 202 6.26 -16.61 17.56
C VAL A 202 6.38 -17.38 18.88
N LYS A 203 6.76 -16.70 19.96
CA LYS A 203 6.83 -17.30 21.31
C LYS A 203 5.47 -17.45 22.00
N HIS A 204 4.49 -16.60 21.67
CA HIS A 204 3.18 -16.63 22.33
C HIS A 204 2.08 -16.10 21.40
N VAL A 205 0.97 -16.84 21.26
CA VAL A 205 -0.17 -16.47 20.41
C VAL A 205 -1.32 -15.99 21.30
N ASP A 206 -1.80 -14.77 21.08
CA ASP A 206 -2.91 -14.21 21.84
C ASP A 206 -4.23 -14.96 21.59
N SER A 207 -5.04 -15.11 22.64
CA SER A 207 -6.36 -15.77 22.55
C SER A 207 -7.29 -15.07 21.55
N PHE A 208 -7.16 -13.76 21.36
CA PHE A 208 -7.94 -12.99 20.39
C PHE A 208 -7.58 -13.38 18.94
N THR A 209 -6.29 -13.43 18.63
CA THR A 209 -5.79 -13.80 17.30
C THR A 209 -6.02 -15.28 16.99
N LYS A 210 -5.95 -16.14 18.01
CA LYS A 210 -6.31 -17.57 17.93
C LYS A 210 -7.82 -17.77 17.67
N ARG A 211 -8.67 -16.90 18.22
CA ARG A 211 -10.13 -16.92 18.01
C ARG A 211 -10.51 -16.45 16.60
N LEU A 212 -9.81 -15.46 16.04
CA LEU A 212 -10.00 -14.99 14.66
C LEU A 212 -9.33 -15.89 13.59
N ARG A 213 -8.54 -16.91 14.00
CA ARG A 213 -7.81 -17.81 13.09
C ARG A 213 -6.96 -17.07 12.06
N LEU A 214 -6.27 -16.01 12.50
CA LEU A 214 -5.29 -15.28 11.69
C LEU A 214 -3.96 -16.06 11.63
N SER A 215 -4.04 -17.26 11.06
CA SER A 215 -2.90 -18.14 10.77
C SER A 215 -2.96 -18.52 9.30
N GLY A 216 -1.83 -18.40 8.63
CA GLY A 216 -1.67 -18.69 7.20
C GLY A 216 -0.41 -19.50 6.94
N SER A 217 -0.35 -20.09 5.76
CA SER A 217 0.83 -20.75 5.19
C SER A 217 1.18 -20.03 3.90
N TYR A 218 2.47 -19.79 3.66
CA TYR A 218 2.92 -19.38 2.33
C TYR A 218 4.06 -20.27 1.86
N TRP A 219 4.11 -20.50 0.55
CA TRP A 219 5.18 -21.28 -0.08
C TRP A 219 6.40 -20.39 -0.30
N GLU A 220 7.50 -20.70 0.37
CA GLU A 220 8.74 -19.96 0.19
C GLU A 220 9.58 -20.60 -0.91
N GLU A 221 9.63 -19.94 -2.06
CA GLU A 221 10.30 -20.41 -3.27
C GLU A 221 11.83 -20.53 -3.07
N SER A 222 12.42 -19.64 -2.26
CA SER A 222 13.85 -19.69 -1.91
C SER A 222 14.23 -20.86 -1.00
N LEU A 223 13.30 -21.33 -0.15
CA LEU A 223 13.54 -22.39 0.83
C LEU A 223 12.87 -23.73 0.46
N LYS A 224 12.05 -23.75 -0.60
CA LYS A 224 11.20 -24.88 -1.03
C LYS A 224 10.43 -25.51 0.15
N LYS A 225 9.95 -24.67 1.06
CA LYS A 225 9.25 -25.09 2.28
C LYS A 225 8.00 -24.25 2.51
N LEU A 226 6.99 -24.90 3.07
CA LEU A 226 5.77 -24.25 3.54
C LEU A 226 6.06 -23.56 4.88
N ILE A 227 5.98 -22.24 4.93
CA ILE A 227 6.17 -21.46 6.16
C ILE A 227 4.80 -21.16 6.75
N ASN A 228 4.50 -21.80 7.88
CA ASN A 228 3.31 -21.50 8.66
C ASN A 228 3.61 -20.32 9.57
N TYR A 229 2.77 -19.30 9.53
CA TYR A 229 2.86 -18.15 10.43
C TYR A 229 1.52 -17.92 11.13
N GLN A 230 1.60 -17.33 12.31
CA GLN A 230 0.42 -16.99 13.09
C GLN A 230 0.58 -15.55 13.59
N ALA A 231 -0.36 -14.70 13.21
CA ALA A 231 -0.36 -13.34 13.68
C ALA A 231 -0.51 -13.33 15.21
N THR A 232 0.09 -12.34 15.86
CA THR A 232 -0.02 -12.10 17.30
C THR A 232 -0.50 -10.69 17.56
N ARG A 233 -0.89 -10.36 18.80
CA ARG A 233 -1.15 -8.97 19.22
C ARG A 233 -2.17 -8.22 18.35
N GLY A 234 -3.33 -8.84 18.11
CA GLY A 234 -4.37 -8.27 17.24
C GLY A 234 -4.93 -6.93 17.70
N ILE A 235 -5.12 -6.71 19.01
CA ILE A 235 -5.66 -5.45 19.56
C ILE A 235 -4.72 -4.26 19.35
N PRO A 236 -3.44 -4.30 19.78
CA PRO A 236 -2.53 -3.19 19.51
C PRO A 236 -2.28 -3.00 18.01
N GLY A 237 -2.28 -4.07 17.21
CA GLY A 237 -2.25 -3.96 15.75
C GLY A 237 -3.43 -3.17 15.20
N PHE A 238 -4.66 -3.48 15.65
CA PHE A 238 -5.88 -2.78 15.23
C PHE A 238 -5.84 -1.28 15.53
N LEU A 239 -5.40 -0.89 16.73
CA LEU A 239 -5.26 0.52 17.10
C LEU A 239 -4.19 1.24 16.28
N LEU A 240 -3.05 0.59 16.04
CA LEU A 240 -1.99 1.15 15.20
C LEU A 240 -2.45 1.32 13.76
N PHE A 241 -3.22 0.37 13.21
CA PHE A 241 -3.78 0.51 11.87
C PHE A 241 -4.76 1.68 11.74
N ALA A 242 -5.53 1.99 12.78
CA ALA A 242 -6.37 3.19 12.79
C ALA A 242 -5.52 4.47 12.74
N LEU A 243 -4.42 4.52 13.50
CA LEU A 243 -3.48 5.65 13.48
C LEU A 243 -2.78 5.78 12.12
N VAL A 244 -2.41 4.65 11.51
CA VAL A 244 -1.79 4.61 10.18
C VAL A 244 -2.77 5.07 9.11
N GLY A 245 -4.04 4.64 9.18
CA GLY A 245 -5.11 5.15 8.33
C GLY A 245 -5.26 6.66 8.48
N PHE A 246 -5.38 7.14 9.73
CA PHE A 246 -5.51 8.57 10.04
C PHE A 246 -4.39 9.40 9.45
N THR A 247 -3.14 9.03 9.71
CA THR A 247 -1.98 9.76 9.18
C THR A 247 -1.90 9.66 7.66
N GLY A 248 -2.19 8.50 7.08
CA GLY A 248 -2.25 8.28 5.63
C GLY A 248 -3.25 9.20 4.93
N GLY A 249 -4.49 9.27 5.44
CA GLY A 249 -5.57 10.12 4.92
C GLY A 249 -5.32 11.61 5.18
N PHE A 250 -4.84 11.97 6.37
CA PHE A 250 -4.60 13.36 6.75
C PHE A 250 -3.50 14.04 5.92
N PHE A 251 -2.40 13.33 5.71
CA PHE A 251 -1.26 13.84 4.95
C PHE A 251 -1.30 13.49 3.47
N GLY A 252 -2.25 12.67 3.01
CA GLY A 252 -2.35 12.25 1.62
C GLY A 252 -1.17 11.45 1.09
N LEU A 253 -0.47 10.73 1.97
CA LEU A 253 0.73 9.94 1.63
C LEU A 253 0.43 8.44 1.45
N GLY A 254 -0.70 7.97 1.98
CA GLY A 254 -1.03 6.55 2.03
C GLY A 254 -0.23 5.78 3.09
N GLY A 255 -0.90 4.87 3.81
CA GLY A 255 -0.33 4.25 5.03
C GLY A 255 0.75 3.18 4.84
N GLY A 256 1.22 2.93 3.62
CA GLY A 256 2.00 1.73 3.27
C GLY A 256 3.33 1.62 4.02
N TRP A 257 4.00 2.75 4.22
CA TRP A 257 5.22 2.87 5.00
C TRP A 257 5.11 2.31 6.43
N ALA A 258 3.92 2.41 7.04
CA ALA A 258 3.67 1.95 8.40
C ALA A 258 2.94 0.60 8.45
N VAL A 259 2.15 0.27 7.43
CA VAL A 259 1.43 -1.01 7.39
C VAL A 259 2.39 -2.20 7.44
N VAL A 260 3.49 -2.14 6.66
CA VAL A 260 4.51 -3.22 6.63
C VAL A 260 5.16 -3.44 8.01
N PRO A 261 5.73 -2.42 8.69
CA PRO A 261 6.34 -2.62 9.99
C PRO A 261 5.33 -2.95 11.09
N VAL A 262 4.08 -2.45 11.03
CA VAL A 262 3.04 -2.85 12.00
C VAL A 262 2.72 -4.34 11.85
N LEU A 263 2.54 -4.84 10.61
CA LEU A 263 2.31 -6.27 10.38
C LEU A 263 3.51 -7.12 10.83
N ASN A 264 4.73 -6.68 10.53
CA ASN A 264 5.93 -7.46 10.83
C ASN A 264 6.35 -7.39 12.31
N PHE A 265 6.51 -6.20 12.89
CA PHE A 265 7.03 -6.03 14.24
C PHE A 265 5.97 -6.22 15.33
N VAL A 266 4.73 -5.80 15.07
CA VAL A 266 3.66 -5.88 16.08
C VAL A 266 2.93 -7.19 15.96
N MET A 267 2.53 -7.57 14.74
CA MET A 267 1.73 -8.78 14.52
C MET A 267 2.56 -10.03 14.19
N ALA A 268 3.89 -9.94 14.10
CA ALA A 268 4.79 -11.07 13.81
C ALA A 268 4.47 -11.78 12.47
N VAL A 269 3.94 -11.04 11.50
CA VAL A 269 3.68 -11.55 10.15
C VAL A 269 5.00 -11.53 9.34
N PRO A 270 5.31 -12.56 8.54
CA PRO A 270 6.51 -12.57 7.69
C PRO A 270 6.58 -11.34 6.79
N LEU A 271 7.80 -10.86 6.53
CA LEU A 271 8.00 -9.59 5.81
C LEU A 271 7.38 -9.62 4.39
N LYS A 272 7.53 -10.72 3.65
CA LYS A 272 6.96 -10.88 2.30
C LYS A 272 5.42 -10.82 2.30
N VAL A 273 4.79 -11.50 3.26
CA VAL A 273 3.32 -11.46 3.44
C VAL A 273 2.88 -10.08 3.87
N SER A 274 3.63 -9.42 4.75
CA SER A 274 3.35 -8.06 5.23
C SER A 274 3.40 -7.05 4.08
N ALA A 275 4.42 -7.11 3.24
CA ALA A 275 4.56 -6.29 2.04
C ALA A 275 3.40 -6.55 1.06
N ALA A 276 3.07 -7.82 0.81
CA ALA A 276 1.96 -8.21 -0.06
C ALA A 276 0.59 -7.70 0.44
N CYS A 277 0.29 -7.89 1.73
CA CYS A 277 -0.94 -7.41 2.34
C CYS A 277 -1.00 -5.88 2.37
N SER A 278 0.13 -5.19 2.50
CA SER A 278 0.18 -3.74 2.52
C SER A 278 -0.30 -3.10 1.23
N GLY A 279 0.00 -3.70 0.07
CA GLY A 279 -0.47 -3.23 -1.23
C GLY A 279 -2.01 -3.23 -1.33
N VAL A 280 -2.64 -4.29 -0.82
CA VAL A 280 -4.10 -4.40 -0.80
C VAL A 280 -4.73 -3.40 0.17
N LEU A 281 -4.15 -3.29 1.37
CA LEU A 281 -4.62 -2.36 2.42
C LEU A 281 -4.45 -0.90 1.99
N LEU A 282 -3.39 -0.58 1.25
CA LEU A 282 -3.17 0.72 0.62
C LEU A 282 -4.30 1.04 -0.36
N ALA A 283 -4.64 0.13 -1.26
CA ALA A 283 -5.70 0.35 -2.24
C ALA A 283 -7.04 0.65 -1.54
N ILE A 284 -7.41 -0.17 -0.56
CA ILE A 284 -8.69 -0.04 0.17
C ILE A 284 -8.72 1.24 1.01
N GLY A 285 -7.66 1.50 1.78
CA GLY A 285 -7.60 2.66 2.68
C GLY A 285 -7.61 3.98 1.92
N ASN A 286 -6.83 4.08 0.83
CA ASN A 286 -6.75 5.29 0.04
C ASN A 286 -7.98 5.52 -0.86
N ALA A 287 -8.70 4.46 -1.23
CA ALA A 287 -9.97 4.59 -1.95
C ALA A 287 -11.10 5.16 -1.07
N ALA A 288 -11.01 4.94 0.25
CA ALA A 288 -11.99 5.43 1.22
C ALA A 288 -11.70 6.85 1.74
N ALA A 289 -10.45 7.29 1.64
CA ALA A 289 -9.98 8.62 2.04
C ALA A 289 -10.28 9.67 0.96
#